data_AF-A0A1N7A9M2-F1
#
_entry.id   AF-A0A1N7A9M2-F1
#
_cell.length_a   1.000
_cell.length_b   1.000
_cell.length_c   1.000
_cell.angle_alpha   90.00
_cell.angle_beta   90.00
_cell.angle_gamma   90.00
#
_symmetry.space_group_name_H-M   'P 1'
#
loop_
_entity.id
_entity.type
_entity.pdbx_description
1 polymer ?
#
loop_
_entity_poly.entity_id
_entity_poly.type
_entity_poly.pdbx_seq_one_letter_code
_entity_poly.pdbx_strand_id
1 'polypeptide(L)'
;MNLTRRTSLEATEARDDAPVVDDTHVIWEATYEGEHGHVDFDAAAHSHDGPFVFYTADGEADPVTGTELDRDSVEDDDCEPLDEYVEVEPDDGHIVLELTAS
;
A
#
# COMPACT_ATOMS: atom_id res chain seq x y z
N MET A 1 2.60 5.97 21.10
CA MET A 1 3.34 6.47 19.91
C MET A 1 2.41 7.40 19.16
N ASN A 2 2.89 8.52 18.61
CA ASN A 2 2.01 9.54 18.01
C ASN A 2 1.77 9.16 16.54
N LEU A 3 0.63 8.52 16.25
CA LEU A 3 0.21 8.03 14.92
C LEU A 3 -0.08 9.16 13.90
N THR A 4 0.36 10.39 14.13
CA THR A 4 -0.34 11.58 13.60
C THR A 4 0.40 12.32 12.48
N ARG A 5 1.39 11.71 11.82
CA ARG A 5 1.97 12.27 10.59
C ARG A 5 1.94 11.25 9.47
N ARG A 6 0.87 11.33 8.68
CA ARG A 6 0.77 10.71 7.36
C ARG A 6 1.51 11.58 6.34
N THR A 7 2.17 10.95 5.37
CA THR A 7 2.77 11.61 4.21
C THR A 7 1.76 11.59 3.07
N SER A 8 1.40 12.75 2.52
CA SER A 8 0.48 12.78 1.38
C SER A 8 1.08 12.07 0.18
N LEU A 9 0.29 11.24 -0.48
CA LEU A 9 0.63 10.54 -1.71
C LEU A 9 -0.52 10.71 -2.69
N GLU A 10 -0.24 11.21 -3.89
CA GLU A 10 -1.26 11.38 -4.92
C GLU A 10 -1.18 10.20 -5.89
N ALA A 11 -2.11 9.25 -5.76
CA ALA A 11 -2.22 8.10 -6.64
C ALA A 11 -2.96 8.48 -7.93
N THR A 12 -2.61 7.81 -9.03
CA THR A 12 -3.12 8.16 -10.37
C THR A 12 -4.07 7.10 -10.89
N GLU A 13 -5.03 7.49 -11.74
CA GLU A 13 -5.95 6.54 -12.38
C GLU A 13 -5.22 5.51 -13.25
N ALA A 14 -4.15 5.92 -13.93
CA ALA A 14 -3.40 5.08 -14.84
C ALA A 14 -2.24 4.38 -14.13
N ARG A 15 -2.17 3.05 -14.29
CA ARG A 15 -1.11 2.20 -13.76
C ARG A 15 0.29 2.59 -14.27
N ASP A 16 0.42 2.86 -15.57
CA ASP A 16 1.70 3.19 -16.18
C ASP A 16 2.24 4.58 -15.77
N ASP A 17 1.39 5.43 -15.19
CA ASP A 17 1.73 6.76 -14.67
C ASP A 17 1.74 6.81 -13.13
N ALA A 18 1.63 5.64 -12.47
CA ALA A 18 1.60 5.55 -11.00
C ALA A 18 2.85 6.16 -10.37
N PRO A 19 2.72 6.93 -9.27
CA PRO A 19 3.87 7.37 -8.51
C PRO A 19 4.63 6.15 -7.97
N VAL A 20 5.95 6.18 -8.11
CA VAL A 20 6.84 5.17 -7.54
C VAL A 20 7.26 5.59 -6.14
N VAL A 21 7.15 4.69 -5.17
CA VAL A 21 7.59 4.89 -3.78
C VAL A 21 8.58 3.80 -3.36
N ASP A 22 9.59 4.18 -2.59
CA ASP A 22 10.69 3.31 -2.14
C ASP A 22 11.00 3.45 -0.64
N ASP A 23 10.09 4.03 0.14
CA ASP A 23 10.24 4.15 1.59
C ASP A 23 9.44 3.04 2.29
N THR A 24 9.98 2.41 3.33
CA THR A 24 9.22 1.49 4.20
C THR A 24 8.91 2.15 5.54
N HIS A 25 7.89 1.66 6.25
CA HIS A 25 7.47 2.18 7.56
C HIS A 25 7.03 3.66 7.54
N VAL A 26 6.67 4.18 6.37
CA VAL A 26 6.00 5.47 6.19
C VAL A 26 4.50 5.20 6.09
N ILE A 27 3.70 5.98 6.80
CA ILE A 27 2.24 5.93 6.66
C ILE A 27 1.90 6.96 5.58
N TRP A 28 1.33 6.50 4.46
CA TRP A 28 0.84 7.39 3.42
C TRP A 28 -0.64 7.70 3.59
N GLU A 29 -1.00 8.95 3.30
CA GLU A 29 -2.39 9.33 3.04
C GLU A 29 -2.54 9.42 1.52
N ALA A 30 -3.01 8.31 0.93
CA ALA A 30 -3.21 8.23 -0.51
C ALA A 30 -4.51 8.92 -0.90
N THR A 31 -4.43 9.87 -1.82
CA THR A 31 -5.59 10.50 -2.46
C THR A 31 -5.52 10.27 -3.96
N TYR A 32 -6.64 10.09 -4.63
CA TYR A 32 -6.68 9.92 -6.07
C TYR A 32 -7.87 10.69 -6.69
N GLU A 33 -7.69 11.18 -7.90
CA GLU A 33 -8.75 11.82 -8.68
C GLU A 33 -9.50 10.74 -9.49
N GLY A 34 -10.57 10.14 -8.95
CA GLY A 34 -11.31 9.10 -9.66
C GLY A 34 -12.10 8.15 -8.76
N GLU A 35 -12.46 6.97 -9.29
CA GLU A 35 -13.05 5.87 -8.51
C GLU A 35 -11.99 5.02 -7.81
N HIS A 36 -10.79 4.89 -8.39
CA HIS A 36 -9.62 4.17 -7.88
C HIS A 36 -8.32 4.89 -8.28
N GLY A 37 -7.22 4.61 -7.58
CA GLY A 37 -5.89 5.12 -7.90
C GLY A 37 -4.80 4.05 -7.76
N HIS A 38 -3.67 4.22 -8.44
CA HIS A 38 -2.55 3.27 -8.43
C HIS A 38 -1.29 3.87 -7.82
N VAL A 39 -0.50 3.03 -7.16
CA VAL A 39 0.85 3.33 -6.64
C VAL A 39 1.79 2.17 -6.97
N ASP A 40 3.01 2.47 -7.44
CA ASP A 40 4.07 1.49 -7.65
C ASP A 40 5.04 1.54 -6.45
N PHE A 41 5.25 0.41 -5.80
CA PHE A 41 6.23 0.23 -4.74
C PHE A 41 7.47 -0.46 -5.31
N ASP A 42 8.59 0.25 -5.32
CA ASP A 42 9.90 -0.24 -5.76
C ASP A 42 10.52 -1.11 -4.65
N ALA A 43 10.17 -2.39 -4.66
CA ALA A 43 10.74 -3.37 -3.73
C ALA A 43 12.24 -3.59 -3.99
N ALA A 44 12.72 -3.42 -5.23
CA ALA A 44 14.13 -3.59 -5.59
C ALA A 44 15.04 -2.50 -5.00
N ALA A 45 14.50 -1.32 -4.66
CA ALA A 45 15.22 -0.29 -3.92
C ALA A 45 15.61 -0.74 -2.50
N HIS A 46 14.98 -1.80 -1.97
CA HIS A 46 15.24 -2.34 -0.66
C HIS A 46 16.19 -3.55 -0.69
N SER A 47 17.09 -3.62 0.30
CA SER A 47 17.95 -4.79 0.51
C SER A 47 17.20 -5.91 1.27
N HIS A 48 15.97 -6.22 0.85
CA HIS A 48 15.11 -7.22 1.48
C HIS A 48 14.65 -8.25 0.45
N ASP A 49 15.07 -9.51 0.64
CA ASP A 49 14.54 -10.65 -0.10
C ASP A 49 13.35 -11.21 0.68
N GLY A 50 12.13 -10.78 0.35
CA GLY A 50 10.93 -11.24 1.02
C GLY A 50 9.66 -10.49 0.61
N PRO A 51 8.50 -10.96 1.08
CA PRO A 51 7.25 -10.28 0.88
C PRO A 51 7.17 -8.98 1.71
N PHE A 52 6.32 -8.07 1.27
CA PHE A 52 6.03 -6.80 1.92
C PHE A 52 4.61 -6.80 2.44
N VAL A 53 4.40 -6.23 3.63
CA VAL A 53 3.08 -6.12 4.24
C VAL A 53 2.61 -4.68 4.17
N PHE A 54 1.43 -4.48 3.60
CA PHE A 54 0.75 -3.18 3.51
C PHE A 54 -0.45 -3.20 4.43
N TYR A 55 -0.63 -2.12 5.19
CA TYR A 55 -1.77 -1.93 6.09
C TYR A 55 -2.63 -0.79 5.56
N THR A 56 -3.95 -0.97 5.56
CA THR A 56 -4.89 0.05 5.13
C THR A 56 -5.75 0.54 6.29
N ALA A 57 -6.30 1.74 6.08
CA ALA A 57 -7.22 2.41 6.97
C ALA A 57 -8.12 3.31 6.11
N ASP A 58 -9.44 3.22 6.31
CA ASP A 58 -10.46 3.91 5.52
C ASP A 58 -10.38 3.59 4.01
N GLY A 59 -10.06 2.34 3.65
CA GLY A 59 -9.90 1.90 2.26
C GLY A 59 -9.30 0.51 2.11
N GLU A 60 -9.18 0.06 0.86
CA GLU A 60 -8.60 -1.23 0.46
C GLU A 60 -7.37 -1.02 -0.45
N ALA A 61 -6.47 -1.99 -0.43
CA ALA A 61 -5.28 -2.01 -1.30
C ALA A 61 -5.13 -3.40 -1.94
N ASP A 62 -5.30 -3.45 -3.26
CA ASP A 62 -5.26 -4.69 -4.03
C ASP A 62 -4.00 -4.75 -4.91
N PRO A 63 -3.16 -5.80 -4.79
CA PRO A 63 -1.99 -5.95 -5.64
C PRO A 63 -2.41 -6.31 -7.08
N VAL A 64 -2.19 -5.37 -8.00
CA VAL A 64 -2.30 -5.62 -9.45
C VAL A 64 -1.00 -6.18 -10.03
N THR A 65 0.11 -6.09 -9.28
CA THR A 65 1.41 -6.72 -9.56
C THR A 65 2.06 -7.13 -8.26
N GLY A 66 2.84 -8.22 -8.33
CA GLY A 66 3.18 -9.01 -7.16
C GLY A 66 2.15 -10.12 -6.94
N THR A 67 2.50 -11.06 -6.06
CA THR A 67 1.64 -12.18 -5.68
C THR A 67 1.16 -11.97 -4.26
N GLU A 68 -0.15 -11.82 -4.06
CA GLU A 68 -0.75 -11.86 -2.72
C GLU A 68 -0.47 -13.23 -2.08
N LEU A 69 0.11 -13.21 -0.89
CA LEU A 69 0.41 -14.39 -0.10
C LEU A 69 -0.62 -14.59 1.01
N ASP A 70 -1.02 -13.50 1.66
CA ASP A 70 -1.92 -13.50 2.81
C ASP A 70 -2.66 -12.16 2.91
N ARG A 71 -3.90 -12.21 3.40
CA ARG A 71 -4.74 -11.03 3.66
C ARG A 71 -5.70 -11.34 4.80
N ASP A 72 -5.78 -10.47 5.79
CA ASP A 72 -6.75 -10.58 6.87
C ASP A 72 -7.07 -9.20 7.49
N SER A 73 -8.18 -9.15 8.23
CA SER A 73 -8.59 -7.98 9.00
C SER A 73 -7.66 -7.73 10.19
N VAL A 74 -7.43 -6.46 10.51
CA VAL A 74 -6.64 -6.08 11.69
C VAL A 74 -7.59 -5.85 12.87
N GLU A 75 -7.79 -6.90 13.67
CA GLU A 75 -8.54 -6.81 14.93
C GLU A 75 -7.66 -6.16 16.02
N ASP A 76 -7.56 -4.83 16.05
CA ASP A 76 -6.78 -4.14 17.09
C ASP A 76 -7.57 -2.99 17.72
N ASP A 77 -8.20 -3.29 18.87
CA ASP A 77 -8.92 -2.32 19.72
C ASP A 77 -8.01 -1.20 20.27
N ASP A 78 -6.68 -1.36 20.24
CA ASP A 78 -5.70 -0.37 20.70
C ASP A 78 -5.03 0.40 19.54
N CYS A 79 -5.15 -0.11 18.29
CA CYS A 79 -4.59 0.48 17.08
C CYS A 79 -5.66 0.93 16.07
N GLU A 80 -6.80 1.45 16.56
CA GLU A 80 -7.76 2.17 15.72
C GLU A 80 -6.99 3.19 14.84
N PRO A 81 -7.05 3.13 13.49
CA PRO A 81 -8.11 2.54 12.66
C PRO A 81 -7.56 1.68 11.49
N LEU A 82 -6.81 0.60 11.74
CA LEU A 82 -6.42 -0.29 10.65
C LEU A 82 -7.57 -1.24 10.30
N ASP A 83 -7.88 -1.36 9.02
CA ASP A 83 -8.96 -2.22 8.53
C ASP A 83 -8.44 -3.61 8.17
N GLU A 84 -7.40 -3.67 7.34
CA GLU A 84 -6.79 -4.91 6.86
C GLU A 84 -5.28 -4.81 6.69
N TYR A 85 -4.66 -5.97 6.52
CA TYR A 85 -3.34 -6.08 5.94
C TYR A 85 -3.36 -6.97 4.70
N VAL A 86 -2.44 -6.70 3.78
CA VAL A 86 -2.12 -7.56 2.64
C VAL A 86 -0.62 -7.80 2.57
N GLU A 87 -0.21 -9.06 2.51
CA GLU A 87 1.16 -9.51 2.32
C GLU A 87 1.38 -9.86 0.85
N VAL A 88 2.38 -9.25 0.22
CA VAL A 88 2.61 -9.36 -1.23
C VAL A 88 4.08 -9.70 -1.51
N GLU A 89 4.31 -10.78 -2.26
CA GLU A 89 5.61 -11.09 -2.85
C GLU A 89 5.82 -10.23 -4.12
N PRO A 90 6.90 -9.45 -4.23
CA PRO A 90 7.14 -8.58 -5.40
C PRO A 90 7.38 -9.39 -6.69
N ASP A 91 6.88 -8.87 -7.82
CA ASP A 91 7.16 -9.42 -9.15
C ASP A 91 8.16 -8.52 -9.88
N ASP A 92 9.28 -9.09 -10.33
CA ASP A 92 10.42 -8.35 -10.91
C ASP A 92 10.92 -7.17 -10.06
N GLY A 93 10.74 -7.24 -8.73
CA GLY A 93 11.14 -6.18 -7.80
C GLY A 93 10.14 -5.03 -7.68
N HIS A 94 8.93 -5.17 -8.21
CA HIS A 94 7.86 -4.18 -8.12
C HIS A 94 6.58 -4.77 -7.53
N ILE A 95 5.82 -3.92 -6.84
CA ILE A 95 4.46 -4.20 -6.39
C ILE A 95 3.62 -3.01 -6.81
N VAL A 96 2.57 -3.22 -7.60
CA VAL A 96 1.64 -2.14 -7.92
C VAL A 96 0.35 -2.42 -7.17
N LEU A 97 -0.12 -1.42 -6.42
CA LEU A 97 -1.36 -1.48 -5.66
C LEU A 97 -2.41 -0.61 -6.36
N GLU A 98 -3.60 -1.17 -6.57
CA GLU A 98 -4.83 -0.40 -6.78
C GLU A 98 -5.40 -0.05 -5.41
N LEU A 99 -5.75 1.21 -5.21
CA LEU A 99 -6.24 1.77 -3.97
C LEU A 99 -7.68 2.24 -4.19
N THR A 100 -8.56 1.83 -3.27
CA THR A 100 -9.96 2.21 -3.25
C THR A 100 -10.35 2.74 -1.87
N ALA A 101 -11.17 3.78 -1.85
CA ALA A 101 -11.77 4.31 -0.62
C ALA A 101 -13.03 3.50 -0.28
N SER A 102 -13.21 3.21 1.01
CA SER A 102 -14.37 2.48 1.54
C SER A 102 -15.45 3.40 2.13
#